data_AF-A0A3B9YW77-F1
#
_entry.id   AF-A0A3B9YW77-F1
#
_cell.length_a   1.000
_cell.length_b   1.000
_cell.length_c   1.000
_cell.angle_alpha   90.00
_cell.angle_beta   90.00
_cell.angle_gamma   90.00
#
_symmetry.space_group_name_H-M   'P 1'
#
loop_
_entity.id
_entity.type
_entity.pdbx_description
1 polymer ?
#
loop_
_entity_poly.entity_id
_entity_poly.type
_entity_poly.pdbx_seq_one_letter_code
_entity_poly.pdbx_strand_id
1 'polypeptide(L)'
;LGFYAPAQLVRDARDHGVEILPPCINASQWDCTLESRNQANFAVRLGFRQIKGFPQTEAERLVAARPPGGFDGPRHLWRAAQLTGASLERLADADAFRCVGLDRREALWAVRGLDQGAAARAGRLTALAPLPLFAQC
;
A
#
# COMPACT_ATOMS: atom_id res chain seq x y z
N LEU A 1 23.31 11.68 -13.86
CA LEU A 1 22.89 12.91 -13.13
C LEU A 1 22.57 12.49 -11.69
N GLY A 2 23.58 12.36 -10.82
CA GLY A 2 23.48 11.50 -9.62
C GLY A 2 24.09 12.07 -8.35
N PHE A 3 23.93 13.37 -8.09
CA PHE A 3 24.62 14.02 -6.98
C PHE A 3 23.82 14.13 -5.67
N TYR A 4 22.49 14.01 -5.72
CA TYR A 4 21.64 14.17 -4.54
C TYR A 4 20.83 12.91 -4.25
N ALA A 5 20.82 12.51 -2.97
CA ALA A 5 19.90 11.50 -2.48
C ALA A 5 18.45 12.03 -2.59
N PRO A 6 17.45 11.18 -2.87
CA PRO A 6 16.05 11.60 -2.93
C PRO A 6 15.58 12.36 -1.67
N ALA A 7 16.06 11.95 -0.50
CA ALA A 7 15.76 12.64 0.76
C ALA A 7 16.30 14.08 0.81
N GLN A 8 17.45 14.35 0.17
CA GLN A 8 17.99 15.71 0.08
C GLN A 8 17.12 16.58 -0.83
N LEU A 9 16.68 16.05 -1.98
CA LEU A 9 15.77 16.76 -2.88
C LEU A 9 14.41 17.06 -2.21
N VAL A 10 13.87 16.10 -1.46
CA VAL A 10 12.62 16.30 -0.71
C VAL A 10 12.77 17.35 0.38
N ARG A 11 13.91 17.35 1.09
CA ARG A 11 14.17 18.35 2.14
C ARG A 11 14.34 19.73 1.54
N ASP A 12 15.15 19.85 0.49
CA ASP A 12 15.37 21.09 -0.23
C ASP A 12 14.05 21.69 -0.76
N ALA A 13 13.20 20.85 -1.37
CA ALA A 13 11.88 21.30 -1.83
C ALA A 13 11.00 21.84 -0.67
N ARG A 14 11.02 21.18 0.49
CA ARG A 14 10.30 21.68 1.69
C ARG A 14 10.88 22.99 2.19
N ASP A 15 12.20 23.12 2.22
CA ASP A 15 12.89 24.33 2.67
C ASP A 15 12.58 25.53 1.73
N HIS A 16 12.23 25.25 0.47
CA HIS A 16 11.75 26.23 -0.52
C HIS A 16 10.21 26.38 -0.56
N GLY A 17 9.48 25.84 0.42
CA GLY A 17 8.04 26.03 0.56
C GLY A 17 7.17 25.14 -0.35
N VAL A 18 7.75 24.12 -1.00
CA VAL A 18 6.98 23.14 -1.78
C VAL A 18 6.30 22.15 -0.84
N GLU A 19 4.98 21.99 -0.95
CA GLU A 19 4.23 20.99 -0.21
C GLU A 19 4.60 19.58 -0.72
N ILE A 20 5.09 18.73 0.19
CA ILE A 20 5.42 17.32 -0.12
C ILE A 20 4.39 16.42 0.51
N LEU A 21 3.62 15.73 -0.33
CA LEU A 21 2.59 14.81 0.10
C LEU A 21 3.14 13.38 0.20
N PRO A 22 2.85 12.65 1.29
CA PRO A 22 3.34 11.28 1.46
C PRO A 22 2.75 10.35 0.40
N PRO A 23 3.33 9.14 0.23
CA PRO A 23 2.73 8.10 -0.58
C PRO A 23 1.28 7.84 -0.14
N CYS A 24 0.41 7.55 -1.09
CA CYS A 24 -0.98 7.18 -0.83
C CYS A 24 -1.43 6.09 -1.79
N ILE A 25 -2.08 5.05 -1.27
CA ILE A 25 -2.57 3.92 -2.08
C ILE A 25 -3.55 4.34 -3.19
N ASN A 26 -4.30 5.44 -2.97
CA ASN A 26 -5.34 5.93 -3.89
C ASN A 26 -4.86 7.03 -4.83
N ALA A 27 -3.73 7.69 -4.56
CA ALA A 27 -3.26 8.85 -5.33
C ALA A 27 -1.90 8.63 -5.98
N SER A 28 -0.95 7.98 -5.28
CA SER A 28 0.42 7.83 -5.77
C SER A 28 0.54 6.89 -6.96
N GLN A 29 1.52 7.16 -7.81
CA GLN A 29 1.96 6.28 -8.89
C GLN A 29 3.33 5.67 -8.53
N TRP A 30 3.96 4.95 -9.47
CA TRP A 30 5.32 4.46 -9.28
C TRP A 30 6.31 5.62 -9.07
N ASP A 31 6.26 6.59 -9.99
CA ASP A 31 7.04 7.82 -9.93
C ASP A 31 6.32 8.93 -9.15
N CYS A 32 7.09 9.92 -8.69
CA CYS A 32 6.52 11.10 -8.03
C CYS A 32 5.72 11.92 -9.04
N THR A 33 4.58 12.47 -8.60
CA THR A 33 3.67 13.24 -9.45
C THR A 33 3.44 14.64 -8.88
N LEU A 34 3.10 15.58 -9.76
CA LEU A 34 2.74 16.94 -9.36
C LEU A 34 1.21 17.01 -9.22
N GLU A 35 0.72 17.38 -8.04
CA GLU A 35 -0.71 17.57 -7.75
C GLU A 35 -1.01 19.06 -7.62
N SER A 36 -1.95 19.56 -8.43
CA SER A 36 -2.44 20.93 -8.29
C SER A 36 -3.28 21.05 -7.02
N ARG A 37 -2.93 22.01 -6.16
CA ARG A 37 -3.69 22.35 -4.95
C ARG A 37 -4.63 23.52 -5.21
N ASN A 38 -4.16 24.46 -6.02
CA ASN A 38 -4.83 25.71 -6.37
C ASN A 38 -4.38 26.11 -7.79
N GLN A 39 -4.98 27.15 -8.38
CA GLN A 39 -4.59 27.66 -9.69
C GLN A 39 -3.10 28.05 -9.82
N ALA A 40 -2.43 28.39 -8.71
CA ALA A 40 -1.03 28.81 -8.68
C ALA A 40 -0.08 27.90 -7.88
N ASN A 41 -0.61 26.90 -7.16
CA ASN A 41 0.18 26.09 -6.22
C ASN A 41 0.15 24.61 -6.59
N PHE A 42 1.33 24.01 -6.55
CA PHE A 42 1.53 22.59 -6.78
C PHE A 42 2.18 21.94 -5.56
N ALA A 43 1.76 20.71 -5.29
CA ALA A 43 2.38 19.83 -4.32
C ALA A 43 3.02 18.64 -5.03
N VAL A 44 4.12 18.13 -4.49
CA VAL A 44 4.75 16.91 -5.00
C VAL A 44 4.23 15.73 -4.20
N ARG A 45 3.54 14.82 -4.87
CA ARG A 45 3.16 13.51 -4.34
C ARG A 45 4.32 12.55 -4.47
N LEU A 46 4.75 11.96 -3.36
CA LEU A 46 5.75 10.91 -3.39
C LEU A 46 5.21 9.65 -4.06
N GLY A 47 5.97 9.14 -5.02
CA GLY A 47 5.69 7.88 -5.69
C GLY A 47 6.14 6.67 -4.86
N PHE A 48 5.63 5.50 -5.22
CA PHE A 48 5.94 4.24 -4.55
C PHE A 48 7.42 3.83 -4.65
N ARG A 49 8.16 4.34 -5.65
CA ARG A 49 9.61 4.11 -5.78
C ARG A 49 10.40 4.58 -4.56
N GLN A 50 9.88 5.54 -3.80
CA GLN A 50 10.53 6.06 -2.59
C GLN A 50 10.39 5.12 -1.38
N ILE A 51 9.53 4.10 -1.47
CA ILE A 51 9.33 3.11 -0.41
C ILE A 51 10.41 2.04 -0.54
N LYS A 52 11.34 2.00 0.42
CA LYS A 52 12.47 1.08 0.41
C LYS A 52 12.00 -0.37 0.35
N GLY A 53 12.42 -1.08 -0.70
CA GLY A 53 12.13 -2.50 -0.88
C GLY A 53 10.71 -2.83 -1.35
N PHE A 54 9.92 -1.84 -1.77
CA PHE A 54 8.62 -2.08 -2.40
C PHE A 54 8.81 -2.43 -3.88
N PRO A 55 8.34 -3.60 -4.36
CA PRO A 55 8.61 -4.04 -5.73
C PRO A 55 7.78 -3.25 -6.75
N GLN A 56 8.42 -2.82 -7.84
CA GLN A 56 7.76 -2.09 -8.92
C GLN A 56 6.58 -2.85 -9.51
N THR A 57 6.73 -4.16 -9.71
CA THR A 57 5.67 -5.02 -10.25
C THR A 57 4.43 -5.10 -9.35
N GLU A 58 4.60 -4.95 -8.03
CA GLU A 58 3.48 -4.84 -7.08
C GLU A 58 2.87 -3.45 -7.08
N ALA A 59 3.69 -2.40 -7.22
CA ALA A 59 3.20 -1.04 -7.40
C ALA A 59 2.31 -0.91 -8.65
N GLU A 60 2.75 -1.47 -9.77
CA GLU A 60 2.02 -1.48 -11.04
C GLU A 60 0.70 -2.25 -10.90
N ARG A 61 0.70 -3.42 -10.25
CA ARG A 61 -0.54 -4.16 -9.94
C ARG A 61 -1.48 -3.38 -9.05
N LEU A 62 -0.97 -2.70 -8.02
CA LEU A 62 -1.77 -1.82 -7.16
C LEU A 62 -2.45 -0.72 -7.98
N VAL A 63 -1.69 -0.03 -8.84
CA VAL A 63 -2.23 1.05 -9.68
C VAL A 63 -3.26 0.51 -10.67
N ALA A 64 -2.98 -0.61 -11.33
CA ALA A 64 -3.90 -1.24 -12.28
C ALA A 64 -5.18 -1.75 -11.62
N ALA A 65 -5.12 -2.21 -10.38
CA ALA A 65 -6.26 -2.71 -9.62
C ALA A 65 -7.06 -1.61 -8.91
N ARG A 66 -6.68 -0.33 -9.04
CA ARG A 66 -7.33 0.78 -8.33
C ARG A 66 -8.75 0.99 -8.88
N PRO A 67 -9.81 0.82 -8.04
CA PRO A 67 -11.17 1.10 -8.48
C PRO A 67 -11.41 2.62 -8.59
N PRO A 68 -12.45 3.07 -9.32
CA PRO A 68 -12.74 4.50 -9.49
C PRO A 68 -13.01 5.25 -8.17
N GLY A 69 -13.49 4.55 -7.13
CA GLY A 69 -13.69 5.11 -5.78
C GLY A 69 -12.47 5.01 -4.85
N GLY A 70 -11.37 4.40 -5.30
CA GLY A 70 -10.22 4.08 -4.45
C GLY A 70 -10.44 2.88 -3.53
N PHE A 71 -9.38 2.46 -2.86
CA PHE A 71 -9.41 1.43 -1.83
C PHE A 71 -9.88 2.03 -0.49
N ASP A 72 -10.65 1.25 0.27
CA ASP A 72 -11.13 1.64 1.61
C ASP A 72 -10.17 1.22 2.73
N GLY A 73 -9.15 0.42 2.43
CA GLY A 73 -8.17 -0.03 3.41
C GLY A 73 -7.34 -1.24 2.99
N PRO A 74 -6.47 -1.74 3.89
CA PRO A 74 -5.50 -2.80 3.58
C PRO A 74 -6.14 -4.09 3.07
N ARG A 75 -7.30 -4.48 3.62
CA ARG A 75 -8.02 -5.69 3.22
C ARG A 75 -8.56 -5.61 1.79
N HIS A 76 -9.11 -4.45 1.41
CA HIS A 76 -9.62 -4.23 0.05
C HIS A 76 -8.45 -4.27 -0.93
N LEU A 77 -7.39 -3.52 -0.65
CA LEU A 77 -6.16 -3.52 -1.45
C LEU A 77 -5.58 -4.93 -1.63
N TRP A 78 -5.45 -5.70 -0.55
CA TRP A 78 -4.90 -7.05 -0.58
C TRP A 78 -5.68 -7.97 -1.52
N ARG A 79 -7.03 -7.91 -1.48
CA ARG A 79 -7.88 -8.74 -2.36
C ARG A 79 -7.81 -8.30 -3.82
N ALA A 80 -7.78 -7.00 -4.08
CA ALA A 80 -7.81 -6.44 -5.43
C ALA A 80 -6.47 -6.60 -6.15
N ALA A 81 -5.36 -6.25 -5.49
CA ALA A 81 -4.03 -6.21 -6.10
C ALA A 81 -3.18 -7.47 -5.83
N GLN A 82 -3.65 -8.38 -4.97
CA GLN A 82 -2.95 -9.61 -4.59
C GLN A 82 -1.50 -9.35 -4.15
N LEU A 83 -1.32 -8.34 -3.31
CA LEU A 83 -0.02 -7.95 -2.76
C LEU A 83 0.44 -8.96 -1.70
N THR A 84 1.76 -9.07 -1.54
CA THR A 84 2.33 -9.90 -0.47
C THR A 84 2.17 -9.20 0.89
N GLY A 85 2.10 -9.98 1.98
CA GLY A 85 2.04 -9.43 3.35
C GLY A 85 3.18 -8.46 3.63
N ALA A 86 4.40 -8.82 3.23
CA ALA A 86 5.58 -7.98 3.37
C ALA A 86 5.49 -6.66 2.57
N SER A 87 4.83 -6.65 1.41
CA SER A 87 4.61 -5.42 0.63
C SER A 87 3.54 -4.53 1.27
N LEU A 88 2.48 -5.12 1.83
CA LEU A 88 1.48 -4.40 2.61
C LEU A 88 2.07 -3.77 3.88
N GLU A 89 2.98 -4.48 4.57
CA GLU A 89 3.70 -3.94 5.73
C GLU A 89 4.57 -2.75 5.33
N ARG A 90 5.30 -2.83 4.21
CA ARG A 90 6.10 -1.70 3.69
C ARG A 90 5.24 -0.49 3.35
N LEU A 91 4.05 -0.70 2.77
CA LEU A 91 3.10 0.37 2.51
C LEU A 91 2.59 1.01 3.82
N ALA A 92 2.36 0.21 4.86
CA ALA A 92 1.97 0.69 6.18
C ALA A 92 3.08 1.49 6.88
N ASP A 93 4.32 1.00 6.86
CA ASP A 93 5.47 1.72 7.41
C ASP A 93 5.69 3.09 6.73
N ALA A 94 5.43 3.16 5.43
CA ALA A 94 5.52 4.38 4.62
C ALA A 94 4.30 5.33 4.76
N ASP A 95 3.37 5.07 5.68
CA ASP A 95 2.14 5.84 5.92
C ASP A 95 1.19 5.91 4.71
N ALA A 96 1.26 4.94 3.78
CA ALA A 96 0.49 4.97 2.54
C ALA A 96 -1.04 4.85 2.73
N PHE A 97 -1.47 4.42 3.92
CA PHE A 97 -2.88 4.28 4.30
C PHE A 97 -3.46 5.53 4.99
N ARG A 98 -2.66 6.60 5.18
CA ARG A 98 -3.16 7.83 5.81
C ARG A 98 -4.31 8.48 5.03
N CYS A 99 -4.34 8.29 3.71
CA CYS A 99 -5.40 8.81 2.86
C CYS A 99 -6.75 8.09 3.01
N VAL A 100 -6.79 6.94 3.70
CA VAL A 100 -8.03 6.26 4.10
C VAL A 100 -8.29 6.41 5.60
N GLY A 101 -7.57 7.31 6.27
CA GLY A 101 -7.77 7.62 7.69
C GLY A 101 -7.09 6.66 8.68
N LEU A 102 -6.24 5.74 8.22
CA LEU A 102 -5.50 4.85 9.10
C LEU A 102 -4.13 5.43 9.43
N ASP A 103 -3.80 5.48 10.72
CA ASP A 103 -2.43 5.78 11.14
C ASP A 103 -1.49 4.60 10.88
N ARG A 104 -0.17 4.82 11.05
CA ARG A 104 0.85 3.79 10.83
C ARG A 104 0.57 2.50 11.62
N ARG A 105 0.24 2.66 12.90
CA ARG A 105 0.06 1.54 13.82
C ARG A 105 -1.21 0.78 13.46
N GLU A 106 -2.32 1.47 13.27
CA GLU A 106 -3.58 0.88 12.82
C GLU A 106 -3.42 0.12 11.50
N ALA A 107 -2.70 0.70 10.54
CA ALA A 107 -2.41 0.07 9.26
C ALA A 107 -1.57 -1.22 9.44
N LEU A 108 -0.48 -1.16 10.22
CA LEU A 108 0.36 -2.33 10.49
C LEU A 108 -0.43 -3.45 11.18
N TRP A 109 -1.26 -3.11 12.16
CA TRP A 109 -2.12 -4.08 12.85
C TRP A 109 -3.15 -4.70 11.90
N ALA A 110 -3.78 -3.88 11.05
CA ALA A 110 -4.73 -4.35 10.05
C ALA A 110 -4.06 -5.31 9.05
N VAL A 111 -2.85 -5.01 8.59
CA VAL A 111 -2.08 -5.88 7.68
C VAL A 111 -1.72 -7.21 8.35
N ARG A 112 -1.20 -7.19 9.58
CA ARG A 112 -0.86 -8.42 10.31
C ARG A 112 -2.06 -9.34 10.54
N GLY A 113 -3.26 -8.76 10.71
CA GLY A 113 -4.51 -9.53 10.79
C GLY A 113 -4.90 -10.22 9.47
N LEU A 114 -4.41 -9.75 8.31
CA LEU A 114 -4.66 -10.38 7.01
C LEU A 114 -3.83 -11.66 6.84
N ASP A 115 -2.55 -11.63 7.21
CA ASP A 115 -1.67 -12.79 7.12
C ASP A 115 -2.14 -13.94 8.02
N GLN A 116 -2.59 -13.63 9.24
CA GLN A 116 -3.19 -14.63 10.13
C GLN A 116 -4.47 -15.26 9.54
N GLY A 117 -5.33 -14.45 8.92
CA GLY A 117 -6.55 -14.93 8.27
C GLY A 117 -6.32 -15.73 6.99
N ALA A 118 -5.29 -15.37 6.22
CA ALA A 118 -4.85 -16.10 5.03
C ALA A 118 -4.28 -17.47 5.41
N ALA A 119 -3.37 -17.51 6.40
CA ALA A 119 -2.82 -18.76 6.94
C ALA A 119 -3.91 -19.68 7.51
N ALA A 120 -4.87 -19.12 8.27
CA ALA A 120 -6.00 -19.88 8.82
C ALA A 120 -6.98 -20.41 7.75
N ARG A 121 -7.05 -19.78 6.57
CA ARG A 121 -7.83 -20.30 5.43
C ARG A 121 -7.08 -21.40 4.67
N ALA A 122 -5.78 -21.21 4.44
CA ALA A 122 -4.93 -22.23 3.83
C ALA A 122 -4.94 -23.53 4.64
N GLY A 123 -4.87 -23.44 5.98
CA GLY A 123 -4.97 -24.58 6.88
C GLY A 123 -6.35 -25.26 6.90
N ARG A 124 -7.45 -24.51 6.69
CA ARG A 124 -8.81 -25.09 6.60
C ARG A 124 -9.04 -25.86 5.30
N LEU A 125 -8.46 -25.41 4.19
CA LEU A 125 -8.56 -26.11 2.91
C LEU A 125 -7.76 -27.42 2.89
N THR A 126 -6.68 -27.52 3.69
CA THR A 126 -5.95 -28.77 3.91
C THR A 126 -6.60 -29.67 4.97
N ALA A 127 -7.41 -29.12 5.88
CA ALA A 127 -8.14 -29.89 6.89
C ALA A 127 -9.51 -30.42 6.43
N LEU A 128 -9.90 -30.23 5.16
CA LEU A 128 -11.02 -30.94 4.54
C LEU A 128 -10.59 -32.39 4.18
N ALA A 129 -10.10 -33.13 5.17
CA ALA A 129 -10.26 -34.57 5.15
C ALA A 129 -11.78 -34.88 5.18
N PRO A 130 -12.28 -35.90 4.48
CA PRO A 130 -13.70 -36.19 4.45
C PRO A 130 -14.18 -36.43 5.89
N LEU A 131 -15.06 -35.56 6.38
CA LEU A 131 -15.73 -35.74 7.66
C LEU A 131 -16.48 -37.08 7.60
N PRO A 132 -16.17 -38.05 8.49
CA PRO A 132 -16.82 -39.34 8.47
C PRO A 132 -18.17 -39.17 9.16
N LEU A 133 -19.20 -38.72 8.43
CA LEU A 133 -20.54 -38.65 9.01
C LEU A 133 -21.51 -39.71 8.51
N PHE A 134 -21.25 -40.44 7.41
CA PHE A 134 -22.19 -41.46 6.91
C PHE A 134 -21.53 -42.61 6.11
N ALA A 135 -20.56 -43.33 6.67
CA ALA A 135 -19.92 -44.48 5.98
C ALA A 135 -20.31 -45.87 6.55
N GLN A 136 -21.37 -45.96 7.37
CA GLN A 136 -21.89 -47.25 7.85
C GLN A 136 -23.42 -47.22 7.85
N CYS A 137 -24.02 -47.63 6.73
CA CYS A 137 -25.33 -48.29 6.62
C CYS A 137 -25.23 -49.32 5.50
#